data_AF-A0A9D4H157-F1
#
_entry.id   AF-A0A9D4H157-F1
#
_cell.length_a   1.000
_cell.length_b   1.000
_cell.length_c   1.000
_cell.angle_alpha   90.00
_cell.angle_beta   90.00
_cell.angle_gamma   90.00
#
_symmetry.space_group_name_H-M   'P 1'
#
loop_
_entity.id
_entity.type
_entity.pdbx_description
1 polymer ?
#
loop_
_entity_poly.entity_id
_entity_poly.type
_entity_poly.pdbx_seq_one_letter_code
_entity_poly.pdbx_strand_id
1 'polypeptide(L)'
;MADSGSPYPSTSLAMPSPGQRNWPNSPSVQGPSPASRHGMVASPGHPTLHSPLAGSKDDHSKATVLSPPSRILPQRQWAASTPTLLSHQAFDTLLRPSSIQQLAMHVPLSPLERFLGCNFIRRHIIRVISQEKHLTTVQTTEPGVNIFKGETLQFRVSLNTSTLQTLHMKIQPLPEHKDQWSQEEIQLFEKYFDLKVACPPYKSNALTAFSRLLKANVTILKDVIQIMRLELVPNQDRNAKWSSQLLLTVPPTYAHIAPPGTPAIVVVAKMVLMLQLTRILGPAMPGQPAPEPLSLTIPLLYNIQDNNITLVEKGTNNINHNLTLVSQHLKRFQDSRFHANQECAIYPAVRDLLTNLVLPSGVQGFPGPSANI
;
A
#
# COMPACT_ATOMS: atom_id res chain seq x y z
N MET A 1 -37.60 -36.69 -30.20
CA MET A 1 -38.09 -37.61 -29.16
C MET A 1 -36.88 -38.27 -28.51
N ALA A 2 -36.79 -38.16 -27.18
CA ALA A 2 -35.98 -38.93 -26.22
C ALA A 2 -34.42 -38.86 -26.26
N ASP A 3 -33.93 -37.89 -25.49
CA ASP A 3 -32.88 -37.91 -24.43
C ASP A 3 -31.70 -38.91 -24.32
N SER A 4 -30.61 -38.27 -23.86
CA SER A 4 -29.57 -38.71 -22.90
C SER A 4 -28.23 -39.28 -23.39
N GLY A 5 -27.14 -38.54 -23.08
CA GLY A 5 -25.77 -39.03 -23.06
C GLY A 5 -24.72 -37.91 -23.00
N SER A 6 -24.29 -37.50 -21.80
CA SER A 6 -23.20 -36.55 -21.55
C SER A 6 -21.83 -37.16 -21.93
N PRO A 7 -20.90 -36.45 -22.63
CA PRO A 7 -19.74 -37.06 -23.26
C PRO A 7 -18.43 -36.92 -22.47
N TYR A 8 -18.44 -37.02 -21.14
CA TYR A 8 -17.18 -36.98 -20.36
C TYR A 8 -17.06 -38.16 -19.39
N PRO A 9 -15.98 -38.97 -19.50
CA PRO A 9 -15.81 -40.19 -18.70
C PRO A 9 -15.41 -39.88 -17.26
N SER A 10 -15.96 -40.66 -16.34
CA SER A 10 -15.58 -40.72 -14.93
C SER A 10 -14.18 -41.33 -14.77
N THR A 11 -13.18 -40.48 -14.49
CA THR A 11 -11.89 -40.94 -13.99
C THR A 11 -11.62 -40.36 -12.61
N SER A 12 -11.57 -41.26 -11.64
CA SER A 12 -11.07 -41.05 -10.28
C SER A 12 -9.65 -40.46 -10.32
N LEU A 13 -9.49 -39.19 -9.98
CA LEU A 13 -8.18 -38.60 -9.67
C LEU A 13 -8.15 -38.30 -8.17
N ALA A 14 -7.75 -39.30 -7.40
CA ALA A 14 -7.23 -39.07 -6.06
C ALA A 14 -5.93 -38.26 -6.20
N MET A 15 -5.95 -37.00 -5.77
CA MET A 15 -4.75 -36.17 -5.72
C MET A 15 -3.90 -36.59 -4.51
N PRO A 16 -2.60 -36.92 -4.69
CA PRO A 16 -1.72 -37.28 -3.59
C PRO A 16 -1.42 -36.05 -2.71
N SER A 17 -1.41 -36.25 -1.39
CA SER A 17 -1.01 -35.22 -0.43
C SER A 17 0.42 -34.73 -0.70
N PRO A 18 0.72 -33.42 -0.57
CA PRO A 18 2.09 -32.93 -0.75
C PRO A 18 3.02 -33.51 0.32
N GLY A 19 4.01 -34.26 -0.13
CA GLY A 19 5.09 -34.79 0.69
C GLY A 19 5.96 -33.69 1.32
N GLN A 20 6.61 -34.08 2.41
CA GLN A 20 7.55 -33.30 3.23
C GLN A 20 8.58 -32.54 2.37
N ARG A 21 8.47 -31.20 2.35
CA ARG A 21 9.46 -30.31 1.74
C ARG A 21 10.41 -29.81 2.84
N ASN A 22 11.56 -30.45 2.98
CA ASN A 22 12.61 -30.01 3.90
C ASN A 22 13.21 -28.67 3.43
N TRP A 23 13.00 -27.62 4.23
CA TRP A 23 13.70 -26.34 4.08
C TRP A 23 15.12 -26.46 4.66
N PRO A 24 16.17 -25.97 3.97
CA PRO A 24 17.50 -25.91 4.56
C PRO A 24 17.49 -24.87 5.70
N ASN A 25 17.83 -25.31 6.91
CA ASN A 25 17.90 -24.58 8.20
C ASN A 25 16.71 -24.66 9.17
N SER A 26 15.86 -25.70 9.11
CA SER A 26 14.97 -26.04 10.23
C SER A 26 15.63 -27.07 11.17
N PRO A 27 15.69 -26.85 12.50
CA PRO A 27 16.14 -27.87 13.44
C PRO A 27 15.06 -28.94 13.54
N SER A 28 15.30 -30.09 12.91
CA SER A 28 14.41 -31.26 13.00
C SER A 28 14.80 -32.08 14.23
N VAL A 29 13.95 -32.09 15.25
CA VAL A 29 14.07 -33.03 16.37
C VAL A 29 13.40 -34.34 15.95
N GLN A 30 14.19 -35.40 15.85
CA GLN A 30 13.72 -36.76 15.67
C GLN A 30 12.95 -37.21 16.92
N GLY A 31 11.68 -37.56 16.77
CA GLY A 31 10.89 -38.27 17.78
C GLY A 31 10.35 -39.57 17.19
N PRO A 32 10.37 -40.70 17.92
CA PRO A 32 9.96 -41.99 17.39
C PRO A 32 8.42 -42.05 17.26
N SER A 33 7.94 -42.44 16.08
CA SER A 33 6.56 -42.89 15.89
C SER A 33 6.40 -44.35 16.34
N PRO A 34 5.26 -44.75 16.91
CA PRO A 34 4.79 -46.11 16.82
C PRO A 34 3.60 -46.21 15.86
N ALA A 35 3.74 -47.09 14.88
CA ALA A 35 2.64 -47.57 14.04
C ALA A 35 2.28 -49.01 14.44
N SER A 36 1.06 -49.41 14.05
CA SER A 36 0.48 -50.77 14.03
C SER A 36 -0.24 -51.22 15.32
N ARG A 37 -1.38 -51.92 15.33
CA ARG A 37 -2.23 -52.56 14.29
C ARG A 37 -3.54 -53.06 14.97
N HIS A 38 -4.66 -53.01 14.24
CA HIS A 38 -5.85 -53.91 14.25
C HIS A 38 -6.54 -54.38 15.56
N GLY A 39 -7.88 -54.22 15.61
CA GLY A 39 -8.79 -55.17 16.31
C GLY A 39 -9.98 -54.55 17.08
N MET A 40 -11.17 -54.60 16.46
CA MET A 40 -12.46 -55.03 17.04
C MET A 40 -13.00 -54.53 18.42
N VAL A 41 -14.28 -54.06 18.38
CA VAL A 41 -15.41 -54.09 19.35
C VAL A 41 -15.57 -53.07 20.51
N ALA A 42 -16.81 -52.53 20.58
CA ALA A 42 -17.68 -52.16 21.73
C ALA A 42 -17.40 -50.94 22.65
N SER A 43 -18.38 -50.00 22.69
CA SER A 43 -18.76 -49.19 23.88
C SER A 43 -19.36 -50.10 24.99
N PRO A 44 -19.65 -49.69 26.26
CA PRO A 44 -19.57 -48.38 26.94
C PRO A 44 -18.95 -48.40 28.38
N GLY A 45 -18.68 -47.24 29.02
CA GLY A 45 -18.47 -47.16 30.48
C GLY A 45 -17.61 -46.00 31.00
N HIS A 46 -18.18 -45.14 31.85
CA HIS A 46 -17.49 -44.14 32.69
C HIS A 46 -16.59 -44.83 33.75
N PRO A 47 -15.56 -44.19 34.35
CA PRO A 47 -15.80 -43.19 35.42
C PRO A 47 -14.83 -41.99 35.46
N THR A 48 -15.22 -41.04 36.29
CA THR A 48 -14.55 -39.81 36.78
C THR A 48 -13.17 -40.04 37.43
N LEU A 49 -12.58 -38.95 37.96
CA LEU A 49 -11.41 -38.78 38.89
C LEU A 49 -10.31 -37.94 38.20
N HIS A 50 -9.68 -36.88 38.74
CA HIS A 50 -9.73 -36.13 39.99
C HIS A 50 -8.96 -34.79 39.76
N SER A 51 -9.41 -33.69 40.34
CA SER A 51 -8.60 -32.47 40.58
C SER A 51 -8.09 -32.52 42.03
N PRO A 52 -6.83 -32.20 42.35
CA PRO A 52 -6.37 -32.20 43.73
C PRO A 52 -6.80 -30.89 44.41
N LEU A 53 -7.70 -31.03 45.39
CA LEU A 53 -8.04 -29.99 46.35
C LEU A 53 -7.19 -30.23 47.61
N ALA A 54 -6.22 -29.35 47.87
CA ALA A 54 -5.62 -29.20 49.20
C ALA A 54 -6.45 -28.17 49.97
N GLY A 55 -6.97 -28.57 51.13
CA GLY A 55 -7.88 -27.78 51.94
C GLY A 55 -7.19 -26.85 52.95
N SER A 56 -7.92 -25.80 53.32
CA SER A 56 -8.02 -25.30 54.68
C SER A 56 -9.27 -24.40 54.77
N LYS A 57 -10.13 -24.68 55.76
CA LYS A 57 -11.33 -23.91 56.10
C LYS A 57 -10.92 -22.60 56.80
N ASP A 58 -11.54 -21.47 56.43
CA ASP A 58 -12.48 -20.72 57.28
C ASP A 58 -12.74 -19.29 56.76
N ASP A 59 -13.97 -18.85 57.06
CA ASP A 59 -14.51 -17.50 57.14
C ASP A 59 -15.00 -16.68 55.92
N HIS A 60 -16.22 -16.16 56.15
CA HIS A 60 -17.05 -15.32 55.30
C HIS A 60 -16.42 -13.95 54.99
N SER A 61 -16.41 -13.53 53.72
CA SER A 61 -16.78 -12.14 53.35
C SER A 61 -16.84 -11.91 51.83
N LYS A 62 -17.96 -11.32 51.40
CA LYS A 62 -18.17 -10.43 50.24
C LYS A 62 -17.53 -10.82 48.90
N ALA A 63 -18.37 -11.37 48.03
CA ALA A 63 -18.18 -11.33 46.58
C ALA A 63 -17.96 -9.89 46.11
N THR A 64 -16.71 -9.58 45.74
CA THR A 64 -16.35 -8.37 45.02
C THR A 64 -16.01 -8.81 43.61
N VAL A 65 -16.78 -8.34 42.63
CA VAL A 65 -16.55 -8.57 41.19
C VAL A 65 -15.27 -7.84 40.81
N LEU A 66 -14.13 -8.52 40.92
CA LEU A 66 -12.86 -8.04 40.43
C LEU A 66 -12.71 -8.50 38.97
N SER A 67 -12.69 -7.53 38.06
CA SER A 67 -12.29 -7.72 36.67
C SER A 67 -10.93 -8.45 36.60
N PRO A 68 -10.74 -9.37 35.63
CA PRO A 68 -9.49 -10.10 35.54
C PRO A 68 -8.34 -9.13 35.25
N PRO A 69 -7.20 -9.23 35.97
CA PRO A 69 -6.07 -8.35 35.75
C PRO A 69 -5.54 -8.52 34.32
N SER A 70 -5.25 -7.40 33.67
CA SER A 70 -4.60 -7.34 32.37
C SER A 70 -3.27 -8.09 32.43
N ARG A 71 -3.25 -9.29 31.81
CA ARG A 71 -2.11 -10.20 31.87
C ARG A 71 -1.02 -9.70 30.92
N ILE A 72 0.02 -9.07 31.48
CA ILE A 72 1.25 -8.76 30.77
C ILE A 72 1.97 -10.09 30.49
N LEU A 73 2.18 -10.40 29.21
CA LEU A 73 2.91 -11.61 28.80
C LEU A 73 4.41 -11.44 29.11
N PRO A 74 5.07 -12.46 29.68
CA PRO A 74 6.49 -12.40 29.99
C PRO A 74 7.34 -12.36 28.71
N GLN A 75 8.41 -11.56 28.76
CA GLN A 75 9.33 -11.25 27.66
C GLN A 75 10.32 -12.40 27.39
N ARG A 76 9.86 -13.64 27.22
CA ARG A 76 10.71 -14.77 26.80
C ARG A 76 10.21 -15.37 25.48
N GLN A 77 11.14 -15.68 24.58
CA GLN A 77 10.87 -16.10 23.20
C GLN A 77 10.04 -17.40 23.07
N TRP A 78 9.95 -18.21 24.11
CA TRP A 78 9.08 -19.40 24.18
C TRP A 78 7.69 -19.14 24.77
N ALA A 79 7.42 -17.97 25.35
CA ALA A 79 6.06 -17.59 25.77
C ALA A 79 5.12 -17.31 24.59
N ALA A 80 5.66 -17.29 23.35
CA ALA A 80 4.88 -17.27 22.11
C ALA A 80 4.16 -18.60 21.81
N SER A 81 4.39 -19.68 22.59
CA SER A 81 3.71 -20.96 22.42
C SER A 81 2.47 -21.13 23.30
N THR A 82 2.15 -20.18 24.17
CA THR A 82 0.90 -20.24 24.94
C THR A 82 -0.21 -19.62 24.10
N PRO A 83 -1.16 -20.40 23.56
CA PRO A 83 -2.25 -19.84 22.78
C PRO A 83 -3.02 -18.84 23.64
N THR A 84 -3.19 -17.62 23.14
CA THR A 84 -4.05 -16.65 23.81
C THR A 84 -5.49 -17.09 23.59
N LEU A 85 -6.15 -17.57 24.65
CA LEU A 85 -7.57 -17.88 24.61
C LEU A 85 -8.35 -16.59 24.39
N LEU A 86 -9.04 -16.51 23.24
CA LEU A 86 -9.91 -15.40 22.90
C LEU A 86 -11.36 -15.84 23.10
N SER A 87 -12.17 -14.99 23.75
CA SER A 87 -13.61 -15.20 23.77
C SER A 87 -14.19 -14.98 22.36
N HIS A 88 -15.33 -15.60 22.06
CA HIS A 88 -16.03 -15.37 20.80
C HIS A 88 -16.31 -13.88 20.55
N GLN A 89 -16.69 -13.13 21.58
CA GLN A 89 -16.93 -11.69 21.48
C GLN A 89 -15.65 -10.89 21.16
N ALA A 90 -14.52 -11.24 21.78
CA ALA A 90 -13.25 -10.58 21.47
C ALA A 90 -12.81 -10.87 20.04
N PHE A 91 -12.99 -12.10 19.57
CA PHE A 91 -12.70 -12.50 18.21
C PHE A 91 -13.59 -11.77 17.19
N ASP A 92 -14.90 -11.71 17.44
CA ASP A 92 -15.85 -10.97 16.60
C ASP A 92 -15.48 -9.48 16.53
N THR A 93 -15.13 -8.87 17.66
CA THR A 93 -14.68 -7.46 17.73
C THR A 93 -13.42 -7.22 16.89
N LEU A 94 -12.46 -8.14 16.91
CA LEU A 94 -11.21 -8.04 16.15
C LEU A 94 -11.42 -8.16 14.63
N LEU A 95 -12.47 -8.87 14.21
CA LEU A 95 -12.82 -9.09 12.80
C LEU A 95 -13.86 -8.09 12.27
N ARG A 96 -14.52 -7.34 13.14
CA ARG A 96 -15.56 -6.40 12.72
C ARG A 96 -14.96 -5.20 12.00
N PRO A 97 -15.36 -4.90 10.75
CA PRO A 97 -14.91 -3.71 10.04
C PRO A 97 -15.25 -2.45 10.83
N SER A 98 -14.28 -1.55 10.92
CA SER A 98 -14.39 -0.26 11.61
C SER A 98 -13.61 0.80 10.85
N SER A 99 -14.05 2.05 10.91
CA SER A 99 -13.33 3.19 10.36
C SER A 99 -12.36 3.76 11.41
N ILE A 100 -11.22 4.26 10.95
CA ILE A 100 -10.34 5.11 11.75
C ILE A 100 -10.45 6.52 11.17
N GLN A 101 -11.03 7.44 11.94
CA GLN A 101 -11.27 8.83 11.51
C GLN A 101 -9.99 9.52 11.02
N GLN A 102 -8.83 9.20 11.60
CA GLN A 102 -7.55 9.86 11.27
C GLN A 102 -6.99 9.53 9.89
N LEU A 103 -7.37 8.42 9.25
CA LEU A 103 -6.73 7.98 8.00
C LEU A 103 -7.54 8.31 6.73
N ALA A 104 -8.70 8.96 6.84
CA ALA A 104 -9.59 9.27 5.70
C ALA A 104 -9.75 8.10 4.69
N MET A 105 -9.67 6.86 5.18
CA MET A 105 -9.69 5.67 4.33
C MET A 105 -11.14 5.34 3.96
N HIS A 106 -11.41 5.21 2.67
CA HIS A 106 -12.73 4.82 2.17
C HIS A 106 -13.06 3.34 2.37
N VAL A 107 -12.07 2.50 2.72
CA VAL A 107 -12.25 1.06 2.90
C VAL A 107 -12.29 0.72 4.39
N PRO A 108 -13.43 0.33 4.97
CA PRO A 108 -13.49 -0.13 6.35
C PRO A 108 -12.76 -1.46 6.46
N LEU A 109 -11.84 -1.56 7.41
CA LEU A 109 -11.13 -2.80 7.74
C LEU A 109 -11.36 -3.16 9.19
N SER A 110 -11.16 -4.42 9.52
CA SER A 110 -11.13 -4.87 10.90
C SER A 110 -9.85 -4.43 11.62
N PRO A 111 -9.86 -4.33 12.96
CA PRO A 111 -8.66 -4.10 13.74
C PRO A 111 -7.54 -5.13 13.45
N LEU A 112 -7.92 -6.41 13.25
CA LEU A 112 -6.96 -7.46 12.96
C LEU A 112 -6.27 -7.26 11.61
N GLU A 113 -7.02 -6.94 10.54
CA GLU A 113 -6.44 -6.70 9.22
C GLU A 113 -5.46 -5.54 9.23
N ARG A 114 -5.79 -4.45 9.93
CA ARG A 114 -4.89 -3.30 10.10
C ARG A 114 -3.62 -3.68 10.85
N PHE A 115 -3.74 -4.41 11.96
CA PHE A 115 -2.60 -4.88 12.72
C PHE A 115 -1.66 -5.75 11.88
N LEU A 116 -2.21 -6.70 11.13
CA LEU A 116 -1.45 -7.59 10.26
C LEU A 116 -0.81 -6.82 9.10
N GLY A 117 -1.54 -5.91 8.46
CA GLY A 117 -1.04 -5.05 7.38
C GLY A 117 0.11 -4.15 7.84
N CYS A 118 -0.03 -3.52 9.01
CA CYS A 118 1.03 -2.71 9.60
C CYS A 118 2.27 -3.55 9.93
N ASN A 119 2.10 -4.74 10.50
CA ASN A 119 3.24 -5.62 10.77
C ASN A 119 3.89 -6.15 9.48
N PHE A 120 3.10 -6.41 8.44
CA PHE A 120 3.59 -6.81 7.13
C PHE A 120 4.47 -5.72 6.52
N ILE A 121 3.97 -4.47 6.41
CA ILE A 121 4.75 -3.34 5.88
C ILE A 121 5.99 -3.09 6.75
N ARG A 122 5.84 -3.04 8.08
CA ARG A 122 6.96 -2.80 9.02
C ARG A 122 8.10 -3.80 8.85
N ARG A 123 7.78 -5.10 8.71
CA ARG A 123 8.77 -6.15 8.47
C ARG A 123 9.38 -6.03 7.07
N HIS A 124 8.60 -5.59 6.09
CA HIS A 124 9.07 -5.43 4.72
C HIS A 124 10.05 -4.26 4.55
N ILE A 125 9.86 -3.15 5.29
CA ILE A 125 10.78 -2.00 5.30
C ILE A 125 12.23 -2.44 5.46
N ILE A 126 12.54 -3.27 6.45
CA ILE A 126 13.91 -3.72 6.73
C ILE A 126 14.54 -4.35 5.48
N ARG A 127 13.78 -5.19 4.76
CA ARG A 127 14.27 -5.86 3.55
C ARG A 127 14.49 -4.88 2.40
N VAL A 128 13.53 -3.99 2.17
CA VAL A 128 13.60 -3.01 1.08
C VAL A 128 14.76 -2.04 1.29
N ILE A 129 14.91 -1.50 2.50
CA ILE A 129 16.01 -0.59 2.84
C ILE A 129 17.36 -1.28 2.68
N SER A 130 17.49 -2.53 3.12
CA SER A 130 18.74 -3.30 2.99
C SER A 130 19.14 -3.60 1.53
N GLN A 131 18.20 -3.51 0.59
CA GLN A 131 18.46 -3.70 -0.84
C GLN A 131 18.88 -2.40 -1.55
N GLU A 132 18.64 -1.23 -0.93
CA GLU A 132 18.92 0.08 -1.53
C GLU A 132 20.26 0.64 -1.02
N LYS A 133 21.26 0.74 -1.91
CA LYS A 133 22.63 1.17 -1.56
C LYS A 133 22.73 2.60 -0.99
N HIS A 134 21.76 3.46 -1.30
CA HIS A 134 21.74 4.86 -0.88
C HIS A 134 21.01 5.09 0.46
N LEU A 135 20.45 4.03 1.05
CA LEU A 135 19.77 4.10 2.34
C LEU A 135 20.57 3.28 3.35
N THR A 136 20.80 3.87 4.52
CA THR A 136 21.54 3.23 5.61
C THR A 136 20.60 2.98 6.78
N THR A 137 20.47 1.73 7.20
CA THR A 137 19.75 1.37 8.44
C THR A 137 20.50 1.91 9.65
N VAL A 138 19.79 2.56 10.56
CA VAL A 138 20.31 3.00 11.85
C VAL A 138 19.85 2.02 12.91
N GLN A 139 20.77 1.52 13.72
CA GLN A 139 20.43 0.60 14.80
C GLN A 139 19.53 1.29 15.83
N THR A 140 18.49 0.58 16.27
CA THR A 140 17.57 1.04 17.31
C THR A 140 17.26 -0.11 18.25
N THR A 141 17.16 0.19 19.55
CA THR A 141 16.76 -0.76 20.60
C THR A 141 15.26 -0.73 20.85
N GLU A 142 14.53 0.22 20.25
CA GLU A 142 13.10 0.39 20.45
C GLU A 142 12.29 -0.67 19.68
N PRO A 143 11.51 -1.52 20.38
CA PRO A 143 10.66 -2.50 19.73
C PRO A 143 9.59 -1.83 18.88
N GLY A 144 9.39 -2.31 17.64
CA GLY A 144 8.35 -1.74 16.78
C GLY A 144 8.82 -0.57 15.91
N VAL A 145 10.08 -0.15 16.03
CA VAL A 145 10.62 1.03 15.33
C VAL A 145 11.69 0.62 14.35
N ASN A 146 11.66 1.19 13.15
CA ASN A 146 12.72 1.10 12.16
C ASN A 146 13.25 2.51 11.90
N ILE A 147 14.58 2.68 11.95
CA ILE A 147 15.23 3.95 11.62
C ILE A 147 16.19 3.71 10.46
N PHE A 148 16.15 4.60 9.47
CA PHE A 148 17.09 4.60 8.36
C PHE A 148 17.30 6.03 7.88
N LYS A 149 18.42 6.28 7.20
CA LYS A 149 18.77 7.60 6.67
C LYS A 149 19.16 7.51 5.20
N GLY A 150 18.77 8.53 4.45
CA GLY A 150 19.28 8.80 3.10
C GLY A 150 20.35 9.88 3.13
N GLU A 151 20.49 10.60 2.03
CA GLU A 151 21.49 11.66 1.86
C GLU A 151 21.23 12.87 2.76
N THR A 152 19.99 13.37 2.82
CA THR A 152 19.66 14.62 3.52
C THR A 152 18.68 14.45 4.68
N LEU A 153 18.04 13.27 4.79
CA LEU A 153 16.93 13.02 5.71
C LEU A 153 17.13 11.70 6.48
N GLN A 154 16.69 11.70 7.74
CA GLN A 154 16.49 10.51 8.56
C GLN A 154 14.99 10.21 8.68
N PHE A 155 14.65 8.94 8.56
CA PHE A 155 13.28 8.43 8.60
C PHE A 155 13.14 7.47 9.78
N ARG A 156 12.13 7.68 10.61
CA ARG A 156 11.72 6.81 11.71
C ARG A 156 10.32 6.30 11.43
N VAL A 157 10.17 5.01 11.20
CA VAL A 157 8.86 4.37 11.02
C VAL A 157 8.50 3.60 12.28
N SER A 158 7.38 3.93 12.88
CA SER A 158 6.91 3.34 14.14
C SER A 158 5.46 2.89 14.06
N LEU A 159 5.16 1.75 14.69
CA LEU A 159 3.79 1.32 14.95
C LEU A 159 3.18 2.17 16.06
N ASN A 160 1.93 2.62 15.90
CA ASN A 160 1.20 3.28 16.97
C ASN A 160 1.08 2.33 18.16
N THR A 161 1.74 2.65 19.27
CA THR A 161 1.83 1.76 20.44
C THR A 161 0.51 1.60 21.18
N SER A 162 -0.40 2.56 21.03
CA SER A 162 -1.71 2.54 21.70
C SER A 162 -2.71 1.64 20.97
N THR A 163 -2.71 1.66 19.63
CA THR A 163 -3.71 0.93 18.83
C THR A 163 -3.16 -0.26 18.06
N LEU A 164 -1.85 -0.25 17.77
CA LEU A 164 -1.13 -1.21 16.93
C LEU A 164 -1.71 -1.37 15.52
N GLN A 165 -2.52 -0.41 15.06
CA GLN A 165 -3.30 -0.49 13.82
C GLN A 165 -2.84 0.49 12.75
N THR A 166 -1.85 1.34 13.04
CA THR A 166 -1.32 2.33 12.10
C THR A 166 0.20 2.39 12.19
N LEU A 167 0.85 2.56 11.05
CA LEU A 167 2.25 2.94 10.98
C LEU A 167 2.34 4.43 10.71
N HIS A 168 3.31 5.07 11.34
CA HIS A 168 3.62 6.47 11.15
C HIS A 168 5.08 6.64 10.77
N MET A 169 5.33 7.54 9.82
CA MET A 169 6.67 8.01 9.51
C MET A 169 6.93 9.35 10.19
N LYS A 170 8.10 9.47 10.80
CA LYS A 170 8.69 10.73 11.26
C LYS A 170 9.97 11.01 10.53
N ILE A 171 10.09 12.22 9.99
CA ILE A 171 11.21 12.63 9.15
C ILE A 171 11.94 13.78 9.83
N GLN A 172 13.26 13.68 9.89
CA GLN A 172 14.11 14.74 10.42
C GLN A 172 15.23 15.02 9.40
N PRO A 173 15.44 16.30 9.02
CA PRO A 173 16.64 16.67 8.28
C PRO A 173 17.90 16.29 9.05
N LEU A 174 18.90 15.79 8.33
CA LEU A 174 20.22 15.58 8.92
C LEU A 174 20.82 16.93 9.35
N PRO A 175 21.70 16.94 10.38
CA PRO A 175 22.24 18.18 10.93
C PRO A 175 22.86 19.11 9.88
N GLU A 176 23.52 18.55 8.85
CA GLU A 176 24.17 19.34 7.79
C GLU A 176 23.17 19.91 6.75
N HIS A 177 21.92 19.45 6.77
CA HIS A 177 20.93 19.70 5.72
C HIS A 177 19.63 20.37 6.22
N LYS A 178 19.63 20.93 7.44
CA LYS A 178 18.44 21.54 8.04
C LYS A 178 17.83 22.65 7.20
N ASP A 179 18.68 23.49 6.58
CA ASP A 179 18.22 24.64 5.79
C ASP A 179 17.63 24.25 4.42
N GLN A 180 17.78 22.99 4.02
CA GLN A 180 17.26 22.51 2.74
C GLN A 180 15.77 22.12 2.80
N TRP A 181 15.19 21.97 3.99
CA TRP A 181 13.84 21.41 4.15
C TRP A 181 12.95 22.31 4.98
N SER A 182 11.79 22.68 4.42
CA SER A 182 10.74 23.34 5.17
C SER A 182 9.95 22.35 6.03
N GLN A 183 9.40 22.84 7.13
CA GLN A 183 8.47 22.06 7.98
C GLN A 183 7.27 21.53 7.19
N GLU A 184 6.76 22.32 6.24
CA GLU A 184 5.60 21.96 5.44
C GLU A 184 5.91 20.78 4.50
N GLU A 185 7.05 20.80 3.81
CA GLU A 185 7.50 19.68 2.96
C GLU A 185 7.64 18.39 3.77
N ILE A 186 8.24 18.49 4.97
CA ILE A 186 8.41 17.35 5.88
C ILE A 186 7.06 16.77 6.31
N GLN A 187 6.14 17.63 6.78
CA GLN A 187 4.82 17.19 7.22
C GLN A 187 3.99 16.57 6.09
N LEU A 188 4.09 17.14 4.89
CA LEU A 188 3.41 16.58 3.72
C LEU A 188 3.96 15.20 3.36
N PHE A 189 5.28 15.03 3.43
CA PHE A 189 5.94 13.77 3.11
C PHE A 189 5.60 12.68 4.12
N GLU A 190 5.60 13.01 5.42
CA GLU A 190 5.09 12.15 6.50
C GLU A 190 3.64 11.73 6.24
N LYS A 191 2.77 12.71 5.99
CA LYS A 191 1.34 12.47 5.75
C LYS A 191 1.10 11.60 4.52
N TYR A 192 1.89 11.78 3.46
CA TYR A 192 1.80 10.95 2.25
C TYR A 192 2.14 9.50 2.56
N PHE A 193 3.20 9.24 3.33
CA PHE A 193 3.53 7.87 3.75
C PHE A 193 2.36 7.22 4.48
N ASP A 194 1.79 7.90 5.47
CA ASP A 194 0.71 7.37 6.30
C ASP A 194 -0.57 7.09 5.49
N LEU A 195 -0.91 7.97 4.54
CA LEU A 195 -2.17 7.89 3.79
C LEU A 195 -2.10 7.10 2.48
N LYS A 196 -0.91 6.92 1.89
CA LYS A 196 -0.75 6.35 0.54
C LYS A 196 0.22 5.17 0.46
N VAL A 197 1.15 5.05 1.40
CA VAL A 197 2.17 3.99 1.40
C VAL A 197 1.86 2.92 2.44
N ALA A 198 1.74 3.32 3.70
CA ALA A 198 1.46 2.45 4.83
C ALA A 198 -0.05 2.33 5.10
N CYS A 199 -0.85 2.30 4.03
CA CYS A 199 -2.29 2.25 4.08
C CYS A 199 -2.84 0.99 3.40
N PRO A 200 -4.08 0.59 3.69
CA PRO A 200 -4.79 -0.44 2.94
C PRO A 200 -4.77 -0.20 1.42
N PRO A 201 -4.63 -1.25 0.59
CA PRO A 201 -4.55 -2.67 0.94
C PRO A 201 -3.12 -3.17 1.28
N TYR A 202 -2.28 -2.34 1.91
CA TYR A 202 -0.94 -2.65 2.42
C TYR A 202 -0.04 -3.37 1.41
N LYS A 203 0.32 -2.66 0.34
CA LYS A 203 1.09 -3.23 -0.78
C LYS A 203 2.60 -3.11 -0.52
N SER A 204 3.30 -4.24 -0.45
CA SER A 204 4.78 -4.28 -0.35
C SER A 204 5.48 -3.53 -1.48
N ASN A 205 4.97 -3.66 -2.70
CA ASN A 205 5.51 -3.00 -3.87
C ASN A 205 5.26 -1.48 -3.87
N ALA A 206 4.23 -1.00 -3.17
CA ALA A 206 4.04 0.44 -2.98
C ALA A 206 5.10 1.01 -2.05
N LEU A 207 5.42 0.30 -0.96
CA LEU A 207 6.56 0.64 -0.12
C LEU A 207 7.87 0.59 -0.91
N THR A 208 8.07 -0.43 -1.74
CA THR A 208 9.29 -0.52 -2.56
C THR A 208 9.41 0.65 -3.53
N ALA A 209 8.33 1.06 -4.19
CA ALA A 209 8.31 2.26 -5.04
C ALA A 209 8.64 3.53 -4.24
N PHE A 210 8.05 3.68 -3.06
CA PHE A 210 8.36 4.79 -2.16
C PHE A 210 9.83 4.79 -1.71
N SER A 211 10.39 3.66 -1.31
CA SER A 211 11.82 3.56 -0.94
C SER A 211 12.75 3.90 -2.11
N ARG A 212 12.38 3.55 -3.35
CA ARG A 212 13.12 3.96 -4.56
C ARG A 212 13.02 5.44 -4.86
N LEU A 213 12.01 6.13 -4.36
CA LEU A 213 11.94 7.59 -4.44
C LEU A 213 12.93 8.22 -3.45
N LEU A 214 13.13 7.64 -2.26
CA LEU A 214 13.99 8.19 -1.21
C LEU A 214 15.48 8.30 -1.58
N LYS A 215 15.91 7.62 -2.65
CA LYS A 215 17.28 7.76 -3.20
C LYS A 215 17.43 8.84 -4.26
N ALA A 216 16.33 9.48 -4.67
CA ALA A 216 16.41 10.61 -5.58
C ALA A 216 17.09 11.79 -4.87
N ASN A 217 17.74 12.65 -5.66
CA ASN A 217 18.35 13.86 -5.12
C ASN A 217 17.26 14.79 -4.51
N VAL A 218 17.71 15.74 -3.67
CA VAL A 218 16.81 16.66 -2.97
C VAL A 218 15.89 17.44 -3.91
N THR A 219 16.36 17.83 -5.10
CA THR A 219 15.56 18.61 -6.06
C THR A 219 14.41 17.79 -6.64
N ILE A 220 14.65 16.54 -7.03
CA ILE A 220 13.60 15.62 -7.50
C ILE A 220 12.63 15.31 -6.36
N LEU A 221 13.14 15.05 -5.14
CA LEU A 221 12.28 14.77 -3.99
C LEU A 221 11.31 15.92 -3.72
N LYS A 222 11.78 17.17 -3.78
CA LYS A 222 10.93 18.35 -3.61
C LYS A 222 9.84 18.44 -4.66
N ASP A 223 10.17 18.23 -5.93
CA ASP A 223 9.18 18.22 -7.00
C ASP A 223 8.12 17.13 -6.79
N VAL A 224 8.55 15.92 -6.41
CA VAL A 224 7.61 14.82 -6.13
C VAL A 224 6.76 15.10 -4.90
N ILE A 225 7.29 15.75 -3.87
CA ILE A 225 6.51 16.24 -2.71
C ILE A 225 5.44 17.23 -3.17
N GLN A 226 5.72 18.11 -4.13
CA GLN A 226 4.66 18.97 -4.70
C GLN A 226 3.59 18.17 -5.45
N ILE A 227 3.94 17.07 -6.12
CA ILE A 227 2.94 16.15 -6.69
C ILE A 227 2.12 15.48 -5.58
N MET A 228 2.76 15.04 -4.50
CA MET A 228 2.06 14.50 -3.32
C MET A 228 1.08 15.53 -2.74
N ARG A 229 1.42 16.82 -2.78
CA ARG A 229 0.57 17.91 -2.30
C ARG A 229 -0.70 18.01 -3.13
N LEU A 230 -0.56 17.99 -4.46
CA LEU A 230 -1.70 18.00 -5.38
C LEU A 230 -2.67 16.83 -5.13
N GLU A 231 -2.15 15.67 -4.73
CA GLU A 231 -2.97 14.50 -4.39
C GLU A 231 -3.63 14.61 -3.01
N LEU A 232 -2.91 15.14 -2.01
CA LEU A 232 -3.39 15.21 -0.63
C LEU A 232 -4.29 16.42 -0.35
N VAL A 233 -4.18 17.49 -1.14
CA VAL A 233 -4.93 18.74 -0.99
C VAL A 233 -5.61 19.06 -2.33
N PRO A 234 -6.70 18.35 -2.67
CA PRO A 234 -7.41 18.58 -3.92
C PRO A 234 -7.96 20.01 -3.97
N ASN A 235 -8.06 20.58 -5.18
CA ASN A 235 -8.60 21.92 -5.46
C ASN A 235 -7.76 23.10 -4.95
N GLN A 236 -6.48 22.89 -4.61
CA GLN A 236 -5.59 24.00 -4.23
C GLN A 236 -5.34 24.96 -5.42
N ASP A 237 -5.16 24.43 -6.63
CA ASP A 237 -5.07 25.24 -7.85
C ASP A 237 -6.45 25.32 -8.52
N ARG A 238 -7.11 26.48 -8.40
CA ARG A 238 -8.44 26.72 -8.98
C ARG A 238 -8.45 26.64 -10.52
N ASN A 239 -7.30 26.77 -11.16
CA ASN A 239 -7.17 26.71 -12.61
C ASN A 239 -6.88 25.28 -13.11
N ALA A 240 -6.69 24.31 -12.21
CA ALA A 240 -6.48 22.93 -12.60
C ALA A 240 -7.75 22.34 -13.22
N LYS A 241 -7.60 21.75 -14.41
CA LYS A 241 -8.63 21.00 -15.13
C LYS A 241 -8.58 19.51 -14.80
N TRP A 242 -7.48 19.08 -14.19
CA TRP A 242 -7.20 17.69 -13.82
C TRP A 242 -6.71 17.62 -12.39
N SER A 243 -7.10 16.59 -11.66
CA SER A 243 -6.45 16.16 -10.44
C SER A 243 -5.38 15.12 -10.76
N SER A 244 -4.35 15.04 -9.91
CA SER A 244 -3.25 14.07 -10.07
C SER A 244 -3.22 13.12 -8.89
N GLN A 245 -2.94 11.86 -9.18
CA GLN A 245 -2.63 10.83 -8.21
C GLN A 245 -1.31 10.15 -8.60
N LEU A 246 -0.36 10.06 -7.67
CA LEU A 246 0.88 9.33 -7.86
C LEU A 246 0.65 7.84 -7.63
N LEU A 247 0.87 7.04 -8.68
CA LEU A 247 0.73 5.59 -8.60
C LEU A 247 2.03 4.97 -8.09
N LEU A 248 1.93 4.24 -6.98
CA LEU A 248 3.06 3.49 -6.41
C LEU A 248 3.21 2.07 -6.99
N THR A 249 2.18 1.57 -7.68
CA THR A 249 2.20 0.25 -8.33
C THR A 249 1.64 0.32 -9.75
N VAL A 250 2.20 -0.47 -10.66
CA VAL A 250 1.79 -0.49 -12.07
C VAL A 250 0.35 -0.99 -12.19
N PRO A 251 -0.57 -0.25 -12.83
CA PRO A 251 -1.94 -0.70 -13.01
C PRO A 251 -2.06 -1.74 -14.14
N PRO A 252 -3.14 -2.54 -14.18
CA PRO A 252 -3.37 -3.56 -15.22
C PRO A 252 -3.27 -3.02 -16.65
N THR A 253 -3.77 -1.80 -16.89
CA THR A 253 -3.74 -1.12 -18.21
C THR A 253 -2.31 -0.94 -18.77
N TYR A 254 -1.30 -0.98 -17.90
CA TYR A 254 0.11 -0.78 -18.27
C TYR A 254 0.96 -2.06 -18.15
N ALA A 255 0.33 -3.23 -18.22
CA ALA A 255 1.01 -4.54 -18.21
C ALA A 255 2.12 -4.68 -19.28
N HIS A 256 2.01 -3.95 -20.39
CA HIS A 256 3.00 -3.93 -21.47
C HIS A 256 4.31 -3.22 -21.10
N ILE A 257 4.28 -2.30 -20.12
CA ILE A 257 5.48 -1.65 -19.59
C ILE A 257 6.15 -2.55 -18.55
N ALA A 258 5.36 -3.04 -17.59
CA ALA A 258 5.80 -3.94 -16.52
C ALA A 258 4.59 -4.71 -15.95
N PRO A 259 4.80 -5.87 -15.31
CA PRO A 259 3.70 -6.65 -14.73
C PRO A 259 2.86 -5.83 -13.73
N PRO A 260 1.53 -5.97 -13.73
CA PRO A 260 0.66 -5.25 -12.80
C PRO A 260 1.04 -5.52 -11.34
N GLY A 261 0.90 -4.50 -10.50
CA GLY A 261 1.23 -4.57 -9.07
C GLY A 261 2.72 -4.45 -8.75
N THR A 262 3.62 -4.46 -9.74
CA THR A 262 5.05 -4.16 -9.53
C THR A 262 5.26 -2.68 -9.16
N PRO A 263 6.40 -2.31 -8.53
CA PRO A 263 6.66 -0.91 -8.17
C PRO A 263 6.65 0.01 -9.41
N ALA A 264 5.84 1.08 -9.38
CA ALA A 264 5.69 2.00 -10.52
C ALA A 264 6.73 3.14 -10.55
N ILE A 265 7.59 3.23 -9.53
CA ILE A 265 8.68 4.18 -9.46
C ILE A 265 10.01 3.46 -9.64
N VAL A 266 10.82 3.99 -10.55
CA VAL A 266 12.20 3.55 -10.79
C VAL A 266 13.05 4.80 -10.85
N VAL A 267 14.19 4.81 -10.14
CA VAL A 267 15.16 5.89 -10.17
C VAL A 267 16.54 5.26 -10.37
N VAL A 268 17.18 5.57 -11.50
CA VAL A 268 18.58 5.18 -11.81
C VAL A 268 19.23 6.39 -12.47
N ALA A 269 19.69 6.29 -13.73
CA ALA A 269 20.08 7.45 -14.54
C ALA A 269 18.87 8.21 -15.09
N LYS A 270 17.74 7.51 -15.23
CA LYS A 270 16.42 8.06 -15.56
C LYS A 270 15.44 7.71 -14.46
N MET A 271 14.39 8.48 -14.34
CA MET A 271 13.30 8.25 -13.42
C MET A 271 12.02 7.94 -14.19
N VAL A 272 11.32 6.88 -13.79
CA VAL A 272 9.95 6.60 -14.25
C VAL A 272 8.98 6.90 -13.12
N LEU A 273 7.93 7.64 -13.45
CA LEU A 273 6.82 8.00 -12.57
C LEU A 273 5.52 7.66 -13.29
N MET A 274 4.57 7.01 -12.62
CA MET A 274 3.23 6.82 -13.17
C MET A 274 2.25 7.71 -12.42
N LEU A 275 1.50 8.53 -13.16
CA LEU A 275 0.44 9.37 -12.61
C LEU A 275 -0.90 8.96 -13.19
N GLN A 276 -1.95 9.04 -12.39
CA GLN A 276 -3.32 9.03 -12.86
C GLN A 276 -3.86 10.45 -12.81
N LEU A 277 -4.30 10.95 -13.96
CA LEU A 277 -4.97 12.22 -14.12
C LEU A 277 -6.48 11.99 -14.21
N THR A 278 -7.26 12.69 -13.40
CA THR A 278 -8.72 12.61 -13.43
C THR A 278 -9.30 13.99 -13.71
N ARG A 279 -10.15 14.11 -14.73
CA ARG A 279 -10.72 15.39 -15.15
C ARG A 279 -11.59 15.95 -14.02
N ILE A 280 -11.34 17.18 -13.60
CA ILE A 280 -12.15 17.86 -12.62
C ILE A 280 -13.43 18.31 -13.32
N LEU A 281 -14.56 17.79 -12.87
CA LEU A 281 -15.87 18.16 -13.37
C LEU A 281 -16.48 19.22 -12.43
N GLY A 282 -17.26 20.14 -13.02
CA GLY A 282 -18.02 21.12 -12.24
C GLY A 282 -19.11 20.46 -11.39
N PRO A 283 -19.74 21.21 -10.48
CA PRO A 283 -20.84 20.70 -9.66
C PRO A 283 -21.94 20.13 -10.55
N ALA A 284 -22.41 18.93 -10.22
CA ALA A 284 -23.50 18.29 -10.94
C ALA A 284 -24.79 19.12 -10.81
N MET A 285 -25.54 19.24 -11.90
CA MET A 285 -26.84 19.91 -11.88
C MET A 285 -27.83 19.10 -11.03
N PRO A 286 -28.72 19.76 -10.26
CA PRO A 286 -29.72 19.05 -9.46
C PRO A 286 -30.59 18.16 -10.35
N GLY A 287 -30.72 16.89 -10.00
CA GLY A 287 -31.58 15.94 -10.72
C GLY A 287 -30.94 15.23 -11.92
N GLN A 288 -29.67 15.49 -12.24
CA GLN A 288 -28.92 14.70 -13.23
C GLN A 288 -27.86 13.83 -12.55
N PRO A 289 -27.63 12.58 -13.04
CA PRO A 289 -26.50 11.79 -12.60
C PRO A 289 -25.20 12.54 -12.91
N ALA A 290 -24.31 12.63 -11.93
CA ALA A 290 -23.01 13.25 -12.12
C ALA A 290 -22.24 12.52 -13.25
N PRO A 291 -21.70 13.23 -14.25
CA PRO A 291 -20.93 12.59 -15.29
C PRO A 291 -19.70 11.90 -14.71
N GLU A 292 -19.35 10.72 -15.24
CA GLU A 292 -18.12 10.06 -14.83
C GLU A 292 -16.91 10.85 -15.37
N PRO A 293 -15.95 11.22 -14.50
CA PRO A 293 -14.79 11.99 -14.94
C PRO A 293 -13.84 11.13 -15.78
N LEU A 294 -13.42 11.68 -16.92
CA LEU A 294 -12.37 11.07 -17.74
C LEU A 294 -11.10 10.88 -16.91
N SER A 295 -10.60 9.65 -16.85
CA SER A 295 -9.35 9.30 -16.17
C SER A 295 -8.31 8.80 -17.18
N LEU A 296 -7.09 9.32 -17.09
CA LEU A 296 -5.95 8.93 -17.93
C LEU A 296 -4.75 8.62 -17.04
N THR A 297 -4.21 7.41 -17.15
CA THR A 297 -2.90 7.11 -16.54
C THR A 297 -1.80 7.46 -17.52
N ILE A 298 -0.73 8.14 -17.07
CA ILE A 298 0.42 8.57 -17.87
C ILE A 298 1.73 8.05 -17.26
N PRO A 299 2.58 7.33 -18.02
CA PRO A 299 3.91 6.93 -17.58
C PRO A 299 4.94 7.98 -18.01
N LEU A 300 5.38 8.81 -17.07
CA LEU A 300 6.39 9.84 -17.29
C LEU A 300 7.79 9.23 -17.19
N LEU A 301 8.66 9.61 -18.13
CA LEU A 301 10.09 9.33 -18.15
C LEU A 301 10.85 10.65 -18.00
N TYR A 302 11.49 10.83 -16.85
CA TYR A 302 12.36 11.96 -16.57
C TYR A 302 13.82 11.56 -16.76
N ASN A 303 14.51 12.26 -17.66
CA ASN A 303 15.97 12.18 -17.80
C ASN A 303 16.61 13.17 -16.82
N ILE A 304 17.34 12.63 -15.84
CA ILE A 304 17.93 13.41 -14.74
C ILE A 304 19.05 14.31 -15.26
N GLN A 305 19.84 13.86 -16.24
CA GLN A 305 20.97 14.62 -16.78
C GLN A 305 20.48 15.80 -17.64
N ASP A 306 19.53 15.52 -18.53
CA ASP A 306 19.03 16.52 -19.48
C ASP A 306 17.92 17.40 -18.92
N ASN A 307 17.46 17.12 -17.69
CA ASN A 307 16.30 17.73 -17.07
C ASN A 307 15.08 17.76 -18.01
N ASN A 308 14.82 16.64 -18.67
CA ASN A 308 13.84 16.50 -19.74
C ASN A 308 12.80 15.44 -19.35
N ILE A 309 11.53 15.72 -19.60
CA ILE A 309 10.41 14.85 -19.28
C ILE A 309 9.63 14.48 -20.54
N THR A 310 9.43 13.17 -20.72
CA THR A 310 8.77 12.57 -21.87
C THR A 310 7.81 11.47 -21.40
N LEU A 311 7.06 10.84 -22.32
CA LEU A 311 6.33 9.61 -21.99
C LEU A 311 7.23 8.39 -22.19
N VAL A 312 6.96 7.32 -21.42
CA VAL A 312 7.54 6.01 -21.69
C VAL A 312 6.94 5.45 -22.98
N GLU A 313 7.72 5.49 -24.06
CA GLU A 313 7.36 4.91 -25.35
C GLU A 313 7.92 3.48 -25.42
N LYS A 314 7.06 2.46 -25.28
CA LYS A 314 7.50 1.07 -25.48
C LYS A 314 6.56 0.32 -26.40
N GLY A 315 6.91 0.28 -27.68
CA GLY A 315 6.54 -0.77 -28.64
C GLY A 315 5.06 -1.02 -28.91
N THR A 316 4.13 -0.17 -28.46
CA THR A 316 2.71 -0.35 -28.75
C THR A 316 2.38 0.37 -30.05
N ASN A 317 2.07 -0.40 -31.10
CA ASN A 317 1.40 0.07 -32.32
C ASN A 317 -0.02 0.63 -32.05
N ASN A 318 -0.32 0.99 -30.80
CA ASN A 318 -1.63 1.35 -30.28
C ASN A 318 -1.46 2.35 -29.13
N ILE A 319 -0.66 3.41 -29.34
CA ILE A 319 -0.66 4.55 -28.44
C ILE A 319 -2.07 5.14 -28.49
N ASN A 320 -2.77 5.10 -27.36
CA ASN A 320 -4.06 5.75 -27.20
C ASN A 320 -3.95 7.20 -27.69
N HIS A 321 -4.87 7.66 -28.55
CA HIS A 321 -4.86 9.03 -29.08
C HIS A 321 -4.62 10.10 -28.01
N ASN A 322 -5.17 9.91 -26.81
CA ASN A 322 -4.96 10.80 -25.68
C ASN A 322 -3.50 10.84 -25.20
N LEU A 323 -2.78 9.72 -25.21
CA LEU A 323 -1.36 9.67 -24.86
C LEU A 323 -0.48 10.34 -25.93
N THR A 324 -0.87 10.27 -27.20
CA THR A 324 -0.21 11.04 -28.27
C THR A 324 -0.34 12.54 -28.02
N LEU A 325 -1.53 13.01 -27.64
CA LEU A 325 -1.75 14.41 -27.27
C LEU A 325 -0.94 14.82 -26.04
N VAL A 326 -0.83 13.96 -25.03
CA VAL A 326 0.05 14.20 -23.86
C VAL A 326 1.52 14.27 -24.28
N SER A 327 2.00 13.37 -25.14
CA SER A 327 3.38 13.40 -25.66
C SER A 327 3.67 14.71 -26.40
N GLN A 328 2.78 15.13 -27.29
CA GLN A 328 2.87 16.41 -28.00
C GLN A 328 2.83 17.61 -27.05
N HIS A 329 2.04 17.52 -25.97
CA HIS A 329 1.98 18.54 -24.93
C HIS A 329 3.31 18.66 -24.19
N LEU A 330 3.87 17.55 -23.70
CA LEU A 330 5.16 17.52 -23.03
C LEU A 330 6.30 18.02 -23.91
N LYS A 331 6.28 17.71 -25.22
CA LYS A 331 7.25 18.24 -26.17
C LYS A 331 7.19 19.77 -26.27
N ARG A 332 5.99 20.35 -26.41
CA ARG A 332 5.81 21.81 -26.44
C ARG A 332 6.23 22.48 -25.14
N PHE A 333 5.95 21.84 -24.01
CA PHE A 333 6.42 22.28 -22.70
C PHE A 333 7.96 22.30 -22.63
N GLN A 334 8.63 21.27 -23.15
CA GLN A 334 10.09 21.21 -23.16
C GLN A 334 10.70 22.31 -24.04
N ASP A 335 10.11 22.57 -25.22
CA ASP A 335 10.56 23.61 -26.14
C ASP A 335 10.44 25.02 -25.53
N SER A 336 9.35 25.30 -24.80
CA SER A 336 9.17 26.60 -24.13
C SER A 336 10.06 26.78 -22.90
N ARG A 337 10.41 25.67 -22.24
CA ARG A 337 11.29 25.65 -21.06
C ARG A 337 12.75 25.91 -21.40
N PHE A 338 13.18 25.72 -22.65
CA PHE A 338 14.58 25.96 -23.04
C PHE A 338 15.08 27.38 -22.69
N HIS A 339 14.17 28.35 -22.56
CA HIS A 339 14.46 29.73 -22.17
C HIS A 339 14.20 30.07 -20.69
N ALA A 340 13.69 29.13 -19.89
CA ALA A 340 13.31 29.33 -18.48
C ALA A 340 14.30 28.67 -17.51
N ASN A 341 14.28 29.11 -16.25
CA ASN A 341 15.18 28.68 -15.16
C ASN A 341 15.42 27.15 -15.07
N GLN A 342 16.66 26.78 -14.70
CA GLN A 342 17.17 25.41 -14.53
C GLN A 342 16.63 24.66 -13.29
N GLU A 343 15.38 24.88 -12.89
CA GLU A 343 14.76 24.09 -11.81
C GLU A 343 14.44 22.65 -12.29
N CYS A 344 14.11 21.73 -11.39
CA CYS A 344 13.69 20.38 -11.81
C CYS A 344 12.41 20.44 -12.67
N ALA A 345 12.35 19.65 -13.74
CA ALA A 345 11.25 19.73 -14.72
C ALA A 345 10.00 18.90 -14.32
N ILE A 346 10.10 18.06 -13.28
CA ILE A 346 9.05 17.09 -12.93
C ILE A 346 7.76 17.81 -12.53
N TYR A 347 7.81 18.65 -11.50
CA TYR A 347 6.63 19.32 -10.99
C TYR A 347 6.07 20.36 -11.97
N PRO A 348 6.90 21.24 -12.58
CA PRO A 348 6.40 22.19 -13.58
C PRO A 348 5.67 21.52 -14.74
N ALA A 349 6.17 20.40 -15.26
CA ALA A 349 5.51 19.67 -16.33
C ALA A 349 4.19 19.04 -15.90
N VAL A 350 4.13 18.47 -14.70
CA VAL A 350 2.88 17.94 -14.14
C VAL A 350 1.87 19.05 -13.96
N ARG A 351 2.27 20.18 -13.35
CA ARG A 351 1.40 21.34 -13.18
C ARG A 351 0.87 21.87 -14.51
N ASP A 352 1.73 21.98 -15.52
CA ASP A 352 1.35 22.41 -16.87
C ASP A 352 0.35 21.44 -17.52
N LEU A 353 0.53 20.12 -17.35
CA LEU A 353 -0.48 19.14 -17.76
C LEU A 353 -1.81 19.38 -17.03
N LEU A 354 -1.80 19.61 -15.72
CA LEU A 354 -3.03 19.76 -14.94
C LEU A 354 -3.84 21.00 -15.34
N THR A 355 -3.19 22.08 -15.76
CA THR A 355 -3.86 23.35 -16.11
C THR A 355 -4.15 23.45 -17.61
N ASN A 356 -3.25 22.94 -18.46
CA ASN A 356 -3.25 23.24 -19.89
C ASN A 356 -3.56 22.04 -20.79
N LEU A 357 -3.58 20.80 -20.28
CA LEU A 357 -3.96 19.63 -21.09
C LEU A 357 -5.43 19.71 -21.52
N VAL A 358 -5.65 19.70 -22.84
CA VAL A 358 -6.98 19.63 -23.45
C VAL A 358 -7.08 18.32 -24.24
N LEU A 359 -8.06 17.49 -23.88
CA LEU A 359 -8.41 16.28 -24.60
C LEU A 359 -9.80 16.43 -25.22
N PRO A 360 -10.06 15.85 -26.41
CA PRO A 360 -11.39 15.84 -27.00
C PRO A 360 -12.40 15.23 -26.02
N SER A 361 -13.45 15.98 -25.69
CA SER A 361 -14.58 15.45 -24.93
C SER A 361 -15.35 14.50 -25.84
N GLY A 362 -15.55 13.24 -25.46
CA GLY A 362 -16.30 12.25 -26.24
C GLY A 362 -17.80 12.52 -26.39
N VAL A 363 -18.23 13.79 -26.44
CA VAL A 363 -19.61 14.16 -26.77
C VAL A 363 -19.64 14.41 -28.27
N GLN A 364 -19.90 13.35 -29.05
CA GLN A 364 -20.48 13.55 -30.37
C GLN A 364 -21.77 14.34 -30.15
N GLY A 365 -21.78 15.61 -30.55
CA GLY A 365 -22.99 16.41 -30.58
C GLY A 365 -24.02 15.65 -31.39
N PHE A 366 -25.17 15.35 -30.78
CA PHE A 366 -26.37 15.07 -31.55
C PHE A 366 -26.54 16.24 -32.52
N PRO A 367 -26.65 16.01 -33.84
CA PRO A 367 -27.01 17.08 -34.74
C PRO A 367 -28.40 17.54 -34.31
N GLY A 368 -28.50 18.77 -33.81
CA GLY A 368 -29.80 19.42 -33.61
C GLY A 368 -30.56 19.37 -34.95
N PRO A 369 -31.88 19.16 -34.93
CA PRO A 369 -32.63 19.02 -36.16
C PRO A 369 -32.45 20.27 -36.99
N SER A 370 -31.95 20.07 -38.21
CA SER A 370 -31.89 21.09 -39.25
C SER A 370 -33.30 21.65 -39.43
N ALA A 371 -33.50 22.91 -39.04
CA ALA A 371 -34.68 23.66 -39.42
C ALA A 371 -34.60 23.90 -40.94
N ASN A 372 -35.26 23.04 -41.71
CA ASN A 372 -35.58 23.32 -43.10
C ASN A 372 -36.99 23.90 -43.17
N ILE A 373 -37.03 25.16 -43.60
CA ILE A 373 -38.05 25.89 -44.37
C ILE A 373 -39.51 25.77 -43.89
#